data_AF-A0A935FZI1-F1
#
_entry.id   AF-A0A935FZI1-F1
#
_cell.length_a   1.000
_cell.length_b   1.000
_cell.length_c   1.000
_cell.angle_alpha   90.00
_cell.angle_beta   90.00
_cell.angle_gamma   90.00
#
_symmetry.space_group_name_H-M   'P 1'
#
loop_
_entity.id
_entity.type
_entity.pdbx_description
1 polymer ?
#
loop_
_entity_poly.entity_id
_entity_poly.type
_entity_poly.pdbx_seq_one_letter_code
_entity_poly.pdbx_strand_id
1 'polypeptide(L)'
;MLKKERELVEIESGPEPRILGREKEKTLTATRHEYITLGGQMGDREAFAAVSPYSLTLRKLFAEKCCRGYGPNFREMAYVLRVDGAGWHWEKSGCAGVRVTKSGAATVDIYMPVGVWKAGGASIRSFLAEHVKHGFDLMLSRFISKKITLDSDVLSADFMAAVNEFLNAP
;
A
#
# COMPACT_ATOMS: atom_id res chain seq x y z
N MET A 1 0.82 -11.37 88.02
CA MET A 1 0.72 -12.84 88.15
C MET A 1 -0.70 -13.22 87.74
N LEU A 2 -0.87 -14.09 86.73
CA LEU A 2 -2.14 -14.64 86.21
C LEU A 2 -3.06 -13.59 85.51
N LYS A 3 -3.71 -13.82 84.37
CA LYS A 3 -3.98 -15.02 83.57
C LYS A 3 -4.24 -14.62 82.11
N LYS A 4 -3.80 -15.50 81.20
CA LYS A 4 -4.16 -15.59 79.77
C LYS A 4 -5.66 -15.74 79.60
N GLU A 5 -6.21 -15.13 78.55
CA GLU A 5 -7.20 -15.80 77.69
C GLU A 5 -7.03 -15.30 76.25
N ARG A 6 -6.91 -16.28 75.34
CA ARG A 6 -6.80 -16.13 73.89
C ARG A 6 -8.21 -16.37 73.34
N GLU A 7 -8.68 -15.49 72.47
CA GLU A 7 -9.76 -15.81 71.54
C GLU A 7 -9.22 -15.71 70.12
N LEU A 8 -9.32 -16.83 69.40
CA LEU A 8 -9.04 -16.98 67.98
C LEU A 8 -10.29 -16.51 67.23
N VAL A 9 -10.14 -15.53 66.33
CA VAL A 9 -11.16 -15.19 65.35
C VAL A 9 -10.75 -15.82 64.02
N GLU A 10 -11.58 -16.73 63.53
CA GLU A 10 -11.44 -17.38 62.24
C GLU A 10 -11.55 -16.34 61.11
N ILE A 11 -10.60 -16.39 60.18
CA ILE A 11 -10.58 -15.53 58.99
C ILE A 11 -11.38 -16.26 57.91
N GLU A 12 -12.64 -15.87 57.71
CA GLU A 12 -13.40 -16.31 56.54
C GLU A 12 -12.83 -15.64 55.28
N SER A 13 -12.26 -16.46 54.40
CA SER A 13 -11.77 -16.08 53.08
C SER A 13 -12.94 -15.79 52.14
N GLY A 14 -13.33 -14.51 52.02
CA GLY A 14 -14.22 -14.04 50.97
C GLY A 14 -13.52 -14.02 49.59
N PRO A 15 -14.22 -14.32 48.48
CA PRO A 15 -13.61 -14.34 47.15
C PRO A 15 -13.26 -12.91 46.68
N GLU A 16 -12.05 -12.76 46.13
CA GLU A 16 -11.58 -11.52 45.51
C GLU A 16 -12.55 -11.00 44.42
N PRO A 17 -12.74 -9.68 44.31
CA PRO A 17 -13.50 -9.10 43.22
C PRO A 17 -12.77 -9.33 41.89
N ARG A 18 -13.36 -10.19 41.04
CA ARG A 18 -12.97 -10.35 39.63
C ARG A 18 -13.09 -8.99 38.94
N ILE A 19 -11.94 -8.44 38.56
CA ILE A 19 -11.85 -7.29 37.66
C ILE A 19 -12.57 -7.67 36.36
N LEU A 20 -13.75 -7.08 36.15
CA LEU A 20 -14.53 -7.22 34.94
C LEU A 20 -13.66 -6.75 33.78
N GLY A 21 -13.37 -7.68 32.86
CA GLY A 21 -12.51 -7.45 31.71
C GLY A 21 -12.95 -6.21 30.96
N ARG A 22 -12.03 -5.27 30.81
CA ARG A 22 -12.13 -4.13 29.90
C ARG A 22 -12.30 -4.70 28.49
N GLU A 23 -13.53 -4.80 28.01
CA GLU A 23 -13.81 -5.11 26.61
C GLU A 23 -13.11 -4.03 25.79
N LYS A 24 -12.03 -4.43 25.12
CA LYS A 24 -11.39 -3.61 24.10
C LYS A 24 -12.39 -3.51 22.97
N GLU A 25 -13.14 -2.43 22.96
CA GLU A 25 -13.92 -1.96 21.83
C GLU A 25 -12.95 -1.87 20.64
N LYS A 26 -12.88 -2.95 19.86
CA LYS A 26 -12.18 -2.97 18.57
C LYS A 26 -13.02 -2.10 17.66
N THR A 27 -12.66 -0.82 17.57
CA THR A 27 -13.07 0.02 16.46
C THR A 27 -12.51 -0.66 15.20
N LEU A 28 -13.34 -1.50 14.57
CA LEU A 28 -13.12 -1.99 13.21
C LEU A 28 -13.25 -0.77 12.30
N THR A 29 -12.19 0.02 12.19
CA THR A 29 -12.03 0.90 11.04
C THR A 29 -11.94 -0.04 9.85
N ALA A 30 -13.05 -0.20 9.11
CA ALA A 30 -13.05 -0.90 7.84
C ALA A 30 -11.97 -0.24 6.97
N THR A 31 -10.82 -0.91 6.82
CA THR A 31 -9.76 -0.46 5.95
C THR A 31 -10.34 -0.39 4.55
N ARG A 32 -10.38 0.82 3.97
CA ARG A 32 -10.79 0.99 2.57
C ARG A 32 -9.92 0.07 1.72
N HIS A 33 -10.56 -0.73 0.87
CA HIS A 33 -9.87 -1.61 -0.06
C HIS A 33 -9.17 -0.76 -1.11
N GLU A 34 -7.84 -0.85 -1.20
CA GLU A 34 -7.05 -0.16 -2.23
C GLU A 34 -7.01 -1.01 -3.49
N TYR A 35 -7.50 -0.46 -4.61
CA TYR A 35 -7.52 -1.17 -5.88
C TYR A 35 -6.27 -0.95 -6.73
N ILE A 36 -5.56 0.13 -6.47
CA ILE A 36 -4.27 0.43 -7.09
C ILE A 36 -3.28 0.77 -5.98
N THR A 37 -2.21 0.00 -5.89
CA THR A 37 -1.20 0.16 -4.83
C THR A 37 0.18 0.39 -5.43
N LEU A 38 1.01 1.14 -4.71
CA LEU A 38 2.40 1.41 -5.10
C LEU A 38 3.30 1.14 -3.89
N GLY A 39 4.04 0.04 -3.97
CA GLY A 39 5.15 -0.28 -3.09
C GLY A 39 6.49 0.05 -3.73
N GLY A 40 7.59 -0.08 -2.98
CA GLY A 40 8.90 0.11 -3.56
C GLY A 40 10.05 -0.48 -2.76
N GLN A 41 11.14 -0.73 -3.47
CA GLN A 41 12.45 -1.11 -2.97
C GLN A 41 13.46 -0.08 -3.47
N MET A 42 14.14 0.59 -2.54
CA MET A 42 15.12 1.63 -2.84
C MET A 42 16.53 1.06 -2.69
N GLY A 43 17.41 1.36 -3.66
CA GLY A 43 18.78 0.85 -3.68
C GLY A 43 19.69 1.46 -2.63
N ASP A 44 19.35 2.63 -2.10
CA ASP A 44 20.03 3.25 -0.94
C ASP A 44 19.14 4.31 -0.26
N ARG A 45 19.71 5.00 0.74
CA ARG A 45 19.04 6.08 1.48
C ARG A 45 18.83 7.34 0.65
N GLU A 46 19.71 7.64 -0.30
CA GLU A 46 19.65 8.85 -1.13
C GLU A 46 18.51 8.72 -2.16
N ALA A 47 18.43 7.59 -2.85
CA ALA A 47 17.33 7.18 -3.71
C ALA A 47 15.99 7.20 -2.95
N PHE A 48 15.95 6.66 -1.72
CA PHE A 48 14.76 6.75 -0.88
C PHE A 48 14.37 8.20 -0.59
N ALA A 49 15.30 9.04 -0.16
CA ALA A 49 15.03 10.44 0.16
C ALA A 49 14.54 11.22 -1.08
N ALA A 50 15.12 10.95 -2.25
CA ALA A 50 14.75 11.60 -3.50
C ALA A 50 13.36 11.19 -4.01
N VAL A 51 13.03 9.89 -3.97
CA VAL A 51 11.84 9.35 -4.66
C VAL A 51 10.63 9.19 -3.76
N SER A 52 10.81 9.05 -2.44
CA SER A 52 9.70 8.82 -1.51
C SER A 52 8.62 9.91 -1.53
N PRO A 53 8.93 11.22 -1.57
CA PRO A 53 7.89 12.25 -1.62
C PRO A 53 6.94 12.08 -2.80
N TYR A 54 7.47 11.70 -3.96
CA TYR A 54 6.70 11.53 -5.20
C TYR A 54 5.88 10.24 -5.19
N SER A 55 6.49 9.12 -4.79
CA SER A 55 5.78 7.84 -4.70
C SER A 55 4.68 7.84 -3.64
N LEU A 56 4.89 8.52 -2.50
CA LEU A 56 3.85 8.68 -1.47
C LEU A 56 2.69 9.57 -1.95
N THR A 57 2.98 10.64 -2.68
CA THR A 57 1.95 11.50 -3.29
C THR A 57 1.11 10.70 -4.27
N LEU A 58 1.74 9.93 -5.16
CA LEU A 58 1.03 9.11 -6.14
C LEU A 58 0.20 8.01 -5.47
N ARG A 59 0.73 7.35 -4.43
CA ARG A 59 -0.01 6.37 -3.63
C ARG A 59 -1.28 6.98 -3.00
N LYS A 60 -1.16 8.18 -2.42
CA LYS A 60 -2.30 8.90 -1.85
C LYS A 60 -3.36 9.17 -2.91
N LEU A 61 -2.96 9.66 -4.08
CA LEU A 61 -3.88 9.94 -5.19
C LEU A 61 -4.59 8.68 -5.69
N PHE A 62 -3.90 7.54 -5.78
CA PHE A 62 -4.55 6.27 -6.07
C PHE A 62 -5.56 5.86 -5.00
N ALA A 63 -5.20 5.97 -3.72
CA ALA A 63 -6.12 5.64 -2.62
C ALA A 63 -7.37 6.56 -2.59
N GLU A 64 -7.24 7.80 -3.04
CA GLU A 64 -8.33 8.78 -3.08
C GLU A 64 -9.24 8.60 -4.30
N LYS A 65 -8.66 8.45 -5.49
CA LYS A 65 -9.43 8.40 -6.75
C LYS A 65 -9.86 6.98 -7.10
N CYS A 66 -9.01 5.99 -6.81
CA CYS A 66 -9.22 4.59 -7.20
C CYS A 66 -9.83 3.76 -6.06
N CYS A 67 -10.90 4.27 -5.44
CA CYS A 67 -11.43 3.74 -4.17
C CYS A 67 -12.78 3.02 -4.27
N ARG A 68 -13.37 2.92 -5.46
CA ARG A 68 -14.65 2.23 -5.70
C ARG A 68 -14.44 0.82 -6.23
N GLY A 69 -15.43 -0.05 -6.09
CA GLY A 69 -15.40 -1.37 -6.71
C GLY A 69 -15.45 -1.29 -8.23
N TYR A 70 -14.49 -1.93 -8.91
CA TYR A 70 -14.39 -1.98 -10.37
C TYR A 70 -14.85 -3.31 -10.97
N GLY A 71 -15.54 -4.15 -10.21
CA GLY A 71 -16.06 -5.42 -10.69
C GLY A 71 -15.85 -6.56 -9.68
N PRO A 72 -16.62 -7.65 -9.81
CA PRO A 72 -16.67 -8.72 -8.81
C PRO A 72 -15.40 -9.57 -8.76
N ASN A 73 -14.66 -9.63 -9.87
CA ASN A 73 -13.48 -10.48 -10.03
C ASN A 73 -12.18 -9.67 -10.09
N PHE A 74 -12.26 -8.35 -9.94
CA PHE A 74 -11.10 -7.48 -9.87
C PHE A 74 -10.74 -7.22 -8.41
N ARG A 75 -9.47 -7.41 -8.06
CA ARG A 75 -8.98 -7.17 -6.70
C ARG A 75 -8.02 -6.02 -6.63
N GLU A 76 -6.96 -6.03 -7.43
CA GLU A 76 -5.86 -5.09 -7.27
C GLU A 76 -4.96 -4.99 -8.51
N MET A 77 -4.43 -3.80 -8.77
CA MET A 77 -3.25 -3.54 -9.58
C MET A 77 -2.12 -3.02 -8.69
N ALA A 78 -1.10 -3.84 -8.45
CA ALA A 78 0.02 -3.50 -7.59
C ALA A 78 1.28 -3.16 -8.39
N TYR A 79 1.84 -1.99 -8.13
CA TYR A 79 3.12 -1.56 -8.68
C TYR A 79 4.23 -1.77 -7.66
N VAL A 80 5.39 -2.25 -8.12
CA VAL A 80 6.60 -2.36 -7.31
C VAL A 80 7.68 -1.48 -7.94
N LEU A 81 7.94 -0.33 -7.32
CA LEU A 81 8.99 0.57 -7.74
C LEU A 81 10.36 0.04 -7.29
N ARG A 82 11.28 -0.15 -8.23
CA ARG A 82 12.66 -0.58 -7.99
C ARG A 82 13.60 0.54 -8.40
N VAL A 83 14.12 1.28 -7.42
CA VAL A 83 14.90 2.50 -7.66
C VAL A 83 16.37 2.22 -7.43
N ASP A 84 17.17 2.31 -8.49
CA ASP A 84 18.62 2.10 -8.38
C ASP A 84 19.27 3.03 -7.34
N GLY A 85 20.29 2.52 -6.66
CA GLY A 85 21.13 3.26 -5.73
C GLY A 85 22.48 2.55 -5.55
N ALA A 86 23.35 3.10 -4.70
CA ALA A 86 24.67 2.56 -4.44
C ALA A 86 24.65 1.13 -3.87
N GLY A 87 23.61 0.76 -3.10
CA GLY A 87 23.48 -0.56 -2.50
C GLY A 87 22.81 -1.60 -3.41
N TRP A 88 22.02 -1.17 -4.40
CA TRP A 88 21.36 -2.07 -5.34
C TRP A 88 21.16 -1.41 -6.70
N HIS A 89 21.63 -2.09 -7.73
CA HIS A 89 21.47 -1.67 -9.13
C HIS A 89 20.79 -2.79 -9.92
N TRP A 90 19.71 -2.47 -10.62
CA TRP A 90 18.93 -3.45 -11.39
C TRP A 90 19.26 -3.46 -12.88
N GLU A 91 19.99 -2.45 -13.39
CA GLU A 91 20.38 -2.33 -14.81
C GLU A 91 19.18 -2.39 -15.78
N LYS A 92 18.03 -1.85 -15.35
CA LYS A 92 16.78 -1.86 -16.10
C LYS A 92 16.10 -0.50 -16.04
N SER A 93 15.25 -0.24 -17.01
CA SER A 93 14.37 0.94 -17.03
C SER A 93 12.97 0.54 -17.48
N GLY A 94 11.96 1.18 -16.89
CA GLY A 94 10.57 0.98 -17.29
C GLY A 94 9.89 -0.23 -16.65
N CYS A 95 8.78 -0.65 -17.26
CA CYS A 95 7.95 -1.72 -16.75
C CYS A 95 8.49 -3.11 -17.11
N ALA A 96 8.51 -4.03 -16.14
CA ALA A 96 8.78 -5.44 -16.42
C ALA A 96 8.02 -6.37 -15.45
N GLY A 97 8.01 -7.67 -15.77
CA GLY A 97 7.51 -8.69 -14.85
C GLY A 97 6.00 -8.66 -14.58
N VAL A 98 5.20 -8.24 -15.57
CA VAL A 98 3.74 -8.21 -15.44
C VAL A 98 3.19 -9.61 -15.15
N ARG A 99 2.46 -9.74 -14.03
CA ARG A 99 1.81 -10.99 -13.61
C ARG A 99 0.35 -10.71 -13.30
N VAL A 100 -0.53 -11.64 -13.65
CA VAL A 100 -1.95 -11.60 -13.29
C VAL A 100 -2.37 -12.95 -12.76
N THR A 101 -2.98 -12.94 -11.58
CA THR A 101 -3.47 -14.11 -10.86
C THR A 101 -4.91 -14.45 -11.25
N LYS A 102 -5.34 -15.70 -11.02
CA LYS A 102 -6.75 -16.09 -11.21
C LYS A 102 -7.70 -15.39 -10.24
N SER A 103 -7.19 -14.92 -9.10
CA SER A 103 -7.96 -14.20 -8.09
C SER A 103 -8.23 -12.74 -8.43
N GLY A 104 -7.76 -12.22 -9.57
CA GLY A 104 -8.05 -10.84 -9.96
C GLY A 104 -7.03 -9.80 -9.51
N ALA A 105 -5.85 -10.23 -9.07
CA ALA A 105 -4.75 -9.33 -8.73
C ALA A 105 -3.69 -9.33 -9.84
N ALA A 106 -3.16 -8.15 -10.16
CA ALA A 106 -2.07 -7.95 -11.10
C ALA A 106 -0.88 -7.25 -10.43
N THR A 107 0.34 -7.57 -10.87
CA THR A 107 1.56 -6.91 -10.40
C THR A 107 2.44 -6.50 -11.57
N VAL A 108 3.11 -5.35 -11.49
CA VAL A 108 4.18 -4.95 -12.42
C VAL A 108 5.31 -4.27 -11.65
N ASP A 109 6.56 -4.56 -12.03
CA ASP A 109 7.72 -3.85 -11.51
C ASP A 109 8.00 -2.62 -12.39
N ILE A 110 8.35 -1.48 -11.78
CA ILE A 110 8.85 -0.30 -12.47
C ILE A 110 10.30 -0.08 -12.03
N TYR A 111 11.24 -0.11 -12.96
CA TYR A 111 12.67 0.09 -12.68
C TYR A 111 13.05 1.54 -12.96
N MET A 112 13.55 2.27 -11.97
CA MET A 112 13.96 3.67 -12.09
C MET A 112 15.49 3.80 -12.00
N PRO A 113 16.16 4.20 -13.11
CA PRO A 113 17.61 4.40 -13.12
C PRO A 113 18.08 5.58 -12.26
N VAL A 114 19.35 5.53 -11.82
CA VAL A 114 20.00 6.61 -11.05
C VAL A 114 19.90 7.97 -11.75
N GLY A 115 20.09 8.00 -13.06
CA GLY A 115 20.05 9.23 -13.85
C GLY A 115 18.72 9.96 -13.76
N VAL A 116 17.60 9.25 -13.58
CA VAL A 116 16.26 9.84 -13.47
C VAL A 116 16.11 10.58 -12.15
N TRP A 117 16.35 9.89 -11.02
CA TRP A 117 16.09 10.51 -9.73
C TRP A 117 17.16 11.54 -9.34
N LYS A 118 18.39 11.41 -9.86
CA LYS A 118 19.42 12.45 -9.72
C LYS A 118 19.15 13.69 -10.57
N ALA A 119 18.40 13.58 -11.67
CA ALA A 119 17.96 14.73 -12.45
C ALA A 119 16.86 15.57 -11.74
N GLY A 120 16.37 15.10 -10.60
CA GLY A 120 15.51 15.85 -9.69
C GLY A 120 14.01 15.60 -9.90
N GLY A 121 13.21 16.36 -9.16
CA GLY A 121 11.78 16.09 -8.98
C GLY A 121 10.95 16.05 -10.25
N ALA A 122 11.23 16.93 -11.21
CA ALA A 122 10.51 16.94 -12.49
C ALA A 122 10.74 15.65 -13.29
N SER A 123 11.98 15.15 -13.30
CA SER A 123 12.31 13.88 -13.96
C SER A 123 11.62 12.71 -13.27
N ILE A 124 11.63 12.68 -11.93
CA ILE A 124 10.93 11.64 -11.14
C ILE A 124 9.43 11.64 -11.43
N ARG A 125 8.78 12.81 -11.43
CA ARG A 125 7.33 12.92 -11.71
C ARG A 125 6.99 12.42 -13.10
N SER A 126 7.68 12.91 -14.12
CA SER A 126 7.44 12.49 -15.51
C SER A 126 7.65 10.99 -15.68
N PHE A 127 8.73 10.45 -15.12
CA PHE A 127 9.05 9.02 -15.19
C PHE A 127 7.99 8.15 -14.52
N LEU A 128 7.59 8.49 -13.28
CA LEU A 128 6.55 7.76 -12.57
C LEU A 128 5.23 7.82 -13.34
N ALA A 129 4.80 9.00 -13.79
CA ALA A 129 3.54 9.17 -14.51
C ALA A 129 3.51 8.38 -15.82
N GLU A 130 4.60 8.40 -16.59
CA GLU A 130 4.72 7.63 -17.83
C GLU A 130 4.63 6.13 -17.55
N HIS A 131 5.39 5.62 -16.59
CA HIS A 131 5.51 4.19 -16.40
C HIS A 131 4.39 3.57 -15.57
N VAL A 132 3.73 4.32 -14.69
CA VAL A 132 2.48 3.81 -14.10
C VAL A 132 1.39 3.69 -15.17
N LYS A 133 1.29 4.64 -16.11
CA LYS A 133 0.34 4.54 -17.25
C LYS A 133 0.66 3.33 -18.11
N HIS A 134 1.91 3.17 -18.52
CA HIS A 134 2.31 2.00 -19.31
C HIS A 134 2.05 0.68 -18.54
N GLY A 135 2.39 0.61 -17.26
CA GLY A 135 2.11 -0.55 -16.42
C GLY A 135 0.61 -0.83 -16.26
N PHE A 136 -0.22 0.23 -16.21
CA PHE A 136 -1.68 0.12 -16.17
C PHE A 136 -2.20 -0.56 -17.43
N ASP A 137 -1.80 -0.06 -18.60
CA ASP A 137 -2.21 -0.61 -19.90
C ASP A 137 -1.80 -2.08 -20.05
N LEU A 138 -0.58 -2.42 -19.60
CA LEU A 138 -0.09 -3.79 -19.59
C LEU A 138 -0.94 -4.69 -18.68
N MET A 139 -1.25 -4.26 -17.46
CA MET A 139 -2.08 -5.04 -16.53
C MET A 139 -3.52 -5.16 -17.02
N LEU A 140 -4.12 -4.08 -17.53
CA LEU A 140 -5.47 -4.07 -18.08
C LEU A 140 -5.62 -5.03 -19.26
N SER A 141 -4.68 -4.99 -20.21
CA SER A 141 -4.62 -5.92 -21.33
C SER A 141 -4.52 -7.38 -20.87
N ARG A 142 -3.80 -7.64 -19.77
CA ARG A 142 -3.69 -8.98 -19.19
C ARG A 142 -4.96 -9.42 -18.45
N PHE A 143 -5.72 -8.51 -17.84
CA PHE A 143 -7.04 -8.83 -17.30
C PHE A 143 -8.02 -9.23 -18.41
N ILE A 144 -8.07 -8.43 -19.49
CA ILE A 144 -8.95 -8.67 -20.64
C ILE A 144 -8.62 -10.02 -21.30
N SER A 145 -7.35 -10.30 -21.60
CA SER A 145 -6.94 -11.58 -22.19
C SER A 145 -7.23 -12.80 -21.30
N LYS A 146 -7.25 -12.62 -19.96
CA LYS A 146 -7.64 -13.65 -18.99
C LYS A 146 -9.14 -13.70 -18.72
N LYS A 147 -9.95 -12.89 -19.42
CA LYS A 147 -11.41 -12.79 -19.25
C LYS A 147 -11.83 -12.46 -17.82
N ILE A 148 -11.01 -11.68 -17.10
CA ILE A 148 -11.36 -11.17 -15.79
C ILE A 148 -12.36 -10.03 -15.99
N THR A 149 -13.53 -10.13 -15.38
CA THR A 149 -14.59 -9.12 -15.46
C THR A 149 -14.23 -7.90 -14.63
N LEU A 150 -14.10 -6.75 -15.28
CA LEU A 150 -13.98 -5.45 -14.64
C LEU A 150 -14.64 -4.35 -15.48
N ASP A 151 -14.98 -3.23 -14.84
CA ASP A 151 -15.39 -2.00 -15.49
C ASP A 151 -14.14 -1.19 -15.87
N SER A 152 -13.61 -1.50 -17.05
CA SER A 152 -12.35 -0.92 -17.54
C SER A 152 -12.42 0.57 -17.76
N ASP A 153 -13.57 1.10 -18.17
CA ASP A 153 -13.73 2.51 -18.54
C ASP A 153 -13.72 3.38 -17.29
N VAL A 154 -14.48 2.95 -16.28
CA VAL A 154 -14.52 3.57 -14.95
C VAL A 154 -13.15 3.50 -14.26
N LEU A 155 -12.49 2.33 -14.28
CA LEU A 155 -11.15 2.18 -13.70
C LEU A 155 -10.13 3.09 -14.40
N SER A 156 -10.16 3.15 -15.73
CA SER A 156 -9.25 3.99 -16.52
C SER A 156 -9.47 5.48 -16.26
N ALA A 157 -10.72 5.92 -16.14
CA ALA A 157 -11.05 7.31 -15.85
C ALA A 157 -10.51 7.75 -14.47
N ASP A 158 -10.73 6.94 -13.42
CA ASP A 158 -10.25 7.25 -12.08
C ASP A 158 -8.72 7.21 -11.99
N PHE A 159 -8.10 6.21 -12.62
CA PHE A 159 -6.64 6.09 -12.70
C PHE A 159 -6.03 7.32 -13.39
N MET A 160 -6.57 7.71 -14.55
CA MET A 160 -6.07 8.88 -15.29
C MET A 160 -6.31 10.18 -14.53
N ALA A 161 -7.40 10.31 -13.77
CA ALA A 161 -7.60 11.45 -12.88
C ALA A 161 -6.49 11.54 -11.81
N ALA A 162 -6.12 10.42 -11.18
CA ALA A 162 -5.02 10.37 -10.22
C ALA A 162 -3.69 10.77 -10.85
N VAL A 163 -3.36 10.24 -12.03
CA VAL A 163 -2.08 10.55 -12.69
C VAL A 163 -2.02 11.98 -13.18
N ASN A 164 -3.13 12.53 -13.69
CA ASN A 164 -3.18 13.93 -14.11
C ASN A 164 -3.05 14.88 -12.92
N GLU A 165 -3.66 14.57 -11.78
CA GLU A 165 -3.47 15.37 -10.56
C GLU A 165 -2.01 15.29 -10.07
N PHE A 166 -1.38 14.11 -10.13
CA PHE A 166 0.02 13.95 -9.77
C PHE A 166 0.97 14.80 -10.64
N LEU A 167 0.71 14.87 -11.94
CA LEU A 167 1.50 15.68 -12.88
C LEU A 167 1.35 17.19 -12.64
N ASN A 168 0.20 17.63 -12.11
CA ASN A 168 -0.08 19.03 -11.84
C ASN A 168 0.16 19.43 -10.37
N ALA A 169 0.59 18.48 -9.54
CA ALA A 169 0.91 18.76 -8.14
C ALA A 169 2.12 19.72 -8.04
N PRO A 170 2.09 20.70 -7.13
CA PRO A 170 3.17 21.68 -6.96
C PRO A 170 4.52 21.02 -6.62
#